data_AF-A0A8B8HHF5-F1
#
_entry.id   AF-A0A8B8HHF5-F1
#
_cell.length_a   1.000
_cell.length_b   1.000
_cell.length_c   1.000
_cell.angle_alpha   90.00
_cell.angle_beta   90.00
_cell.angle_gamma   90.00
#
_symmetry.space_group_name_H-M   'P 1'
#
loop_
_entity.id
_entity.type
_entity.pdbx_description
1 polymer ?
#
loop_
_entity_poly.entity_id
_entity_poly.type
_entity_poly.pdbx_seq_one_letter_code
_entity_poly.pdbx_strand_id
1 'polypeptide(L)'
;MKALFRLKVRLFASDDMSTFIAFTISALEDTKPNEKNRRKPIPLNAGIIYAPLNSTDSKLSLICNNSVIQTDITPKLSVQVKWRAPPKDNKCVTIYALIAVKPDVWYSFDGPLSKKVCEDRRNMEDIQPMENDNCTSCEDARYLLTFEGIWSYNTHRHMFPNASELARFSDVVGASHSKNYQIYKFNTEASGGLKMLVEQGNTTKLEMEIQAELGSSVRTIIKALGQPKPNMVTNAIFRVTREHHLVSLVTAIIPSPDWFLGVSNMELCEVTTRKWAPNLTFNLYPLDAGTDSGLTFESPNEDTMPPQSIKSAEINKLIPKEQMKPFAKLHFELMRTYTTPDCTNESPDQENKDEERQTDSNEIPPPTTPSREEPSPDIESTEDCPMTAWEEWLSCEGECINGKLKGYQTRFRYHLVDGVAVGKYNENNPSYEEKRIPQYCVDNYLDIETKNCEETCEEEEEVSANRRIW
;
A
#
# COMPACT_ATOMS: atom_id res chain seq x y z
N MET A 1 -21.28 3.92 -11.76
CA MET A 1 -21.74 5.32 -11.65
C MET A 1 -20.49 6.18 -11.41
N LYS A 2 -19.97 6.89 -12.42
CA LYS A 2 -18.65 7.56 -12.31
C LYS A 2 -18.74 8.72 -11.32
N ALA A 3 -17.97 8.66 -10.23
CA ALA A 3 -17.91 9.73 -9.25
C ALA A 3 -17.37 11.01 -9.91
N LEU A 4 -18.22 12.04 -10.00
CA LEU A 4 -17.78 13.39 -10.38
C LEU A 4 -17.04 13.98 -9.17
N PHE A 5 -15.73 14.17 -9.29
CA PHE A 5 -14.90 14.75 -8.23
C PHE A 5 -15.41 16.15 -7.87
N ARG A 6 -15.68 16.36 -6.57
CA ARG A 6 -16.03 17.65 -5.99
C ARG A 6 -14.84 18.13 -5.18
N LEU A 7 -14.18 19.17 -5.67
CA LEU A 7 -12.98 19.74 -5.07
C LEU A 7 -13.32 21.04 -4.35
N LYS A 8 -12.55 21.34 -3.30
CA LYS A 8 -12.58 22.62 -2.59
C LYS A 8 -11.51 23.53 -3.19
N VAL A 9 -11.91 24.73 -3.62
CA VAL A 9 -10.99 25.77 -4.09
C VAL A 9 -10.91 26.83 -3.00
N ARG A 10 -9.71 27.11 -2.51
CA ARG A 10 -9.48 28.12 -1.46
C ARG A 10 -8.65 29.26 -2.05
N LEU A 11 -9.13 30.47 -1.84
CA LEU A 11 -8.39 31.71 -2.09
C LEU A 11 -8.06 32.30 -0.72
N PHE A 12 -6.78 32.58 -0.46
CA PHE A 12 -6.30 33.05 0.83
C PHE A 12 -5.05 33.92 0.65
N ALA A 13 -4.78 34.80 1.60
CA ALA A 13 -3.54 35.56 1.65
C ALA A 13 -2.41 34.70 2.22
N SER A 14 -1.25 34.66 1.57
CA SER A 14 -0.13 33.79 1.95
C SER A 14 0.55 34.18 3.26
N ASP A 15 0.37 35.41 3.72
CA ASP A 15 0.93 35.95 4.97
C ASP A 15 -0.04 35.83 6.15
N ASP A 16 -1.23 35.26 5.95
CA ASP A 16 -2.34 35.17 6.91
C ASP A 16 -2.72 36.52 7.58
N MET A 17 -2.28 37.65 7.01
CA MET A 17 -2.52 39.00 7.55
C MET A 17 -3.19 39.92 6.52
N SER A 18 -2.81 39.81 5.26
CA SER A 18 -3.35 40.65 4.19
C SER A 18 -4.80 40.28 3.88
N THR A 19 -5.62 41.28 3.59
CA THR A 19 -7.05 41.07 3.29
C THR A 19 -7.41 41.53 1.88
N PHE A 20 -8.44 40.91 1.30
CA PHE A 20 -9.09 41.38 0.07
C PHE A 20 -10.56 41.67 0.35
N ILE A 21 -11.15 42.62 -0.37
CA ILE A 21 -12.54 43.07 -0.16
C ILE A 21 -13.50 42.51 -1.21
N ALA A 22 -13.01 42.20 -2.42
CA ALA A 22 -13.82 41.66 -3.50
C ALA A 22 -13.05 40.56 -4.24
N PHE A 23 -13.79 39.61 -4.81
CA PHE A 23 -13.20 38.54 -5.59
C PHE A 23 -14.17 37.98 -6.62
N THR A 24 -13.63 37.42 -7.70
CA THR A 24 -14.38 36.58 -8.64
C THR A 24 -13.56 35.33 -8.87
N ILE A 25 -14.13 34.15 -8.60
CA ILE A 25 -13.49 32.87 -8.89
C ILE A 25 -14.29 32.20 -10.01
N SER A 26 -13.59 31.81 -11.07
CA SER A 26 -14.19 31.24 -12.28
C SER A 26 -13.39 30.04 -12.77
N ALA A 27 -14.05 29.15 -13.52
CA ALA A 27 -13.40 28.01 -14.17
C ALA A 27 -13.48 28.17 -15.69
N LEU A 28 -12.32 28.18 -16.34
CA LEU A 28 -12.16 28.28 -17.79
C LEU A 28 -11.80 26.92 -18.39
N GLU A 29 -12.51 26.53 -19.43
CA GLU A 29 -12.27 25.32 -20.20
C GLU A 29 -11.03 25.42 -21.10
N ASP A 30 -10.44 24.26 -21.43
CA ASP A 30 -9.55 24.14 -22.57
C ASP A 30 -10.37 24.04 -23.88
N THR A 31 -9.69 24.12 -25.01
CA THR A 31 -10.32 24.07 -26.33
C THR A 31 -9.83 22.88 -27.16
N LYS A 32 -10.66 22.41 -28.08
CA LYS A 32 -10.26 21.47 -29.12
C LYS A 32 -10.21 22.15 -30.49
N PRO A 33 -9.27 21.76 -31.37
CA PRO A 33 -9.20 22.30 -32.71
C PRO A 33 -10.48 21.98 -33.47
N ASN A 34 -10.95 22.96 -34.24
CA ASN A 34 -12.13 22.83 -35.07
C ASN A 34 -11.70 22.58 -36.52
N GLU A 35 -11.94 21.36 -37.01
CA GLU A 35 -11.55 20.95 -38.36
C GLU A 35 -12.20 21.80 -39.46
N LYS A 36 -13.42 22.30 -39.21
CA LYS A 36 -14.16 23.15 -40.15
C LYS A 36 -13.72 24.61 -40.12
N ASN A 37 -13.16 25.08 -39.00
CA ASN A 37 -12.67 26.45 -38.86
C ASN A 37 -11.57 26.55 -37.80
N ARG A 38 -10.31 26.43 -38.25
CA ARG A 38 -9.13 26.48 -37.35
C ARG A 38 -9.02 27.76 -36.52
N ARG A 39 -9.64 28.87 -36.94
CA ARG A 39 -9.62 30.15 -36.20
C ARG A 39 -10.62 30.20 -35.04
N LYS A 40 -11.56 29.24 -34.96
CA LYS A 40 -12.57 29.17 -33.90
C LYS A 40 -12.53 27.80 -33.22
N PRO A 41 -11.63 27.61 -32.24
CA PRO A 41 -11.58 26.41 -31.41
C PRO A 41 -12.92 26.15 -30.72
N ILE A 42 -13.21 24.88 -30.46
CA ILE A 42 -14.44 24.49 -29.77
C ILE A 42 -14.12 24.42 -28.26
N PRO A 43 -14.80 25.21 -27.41
CA PRO A 43 -14.65 25.11 -25.97
C PRO A 43 -15.08 23.73 -25.45
N LEU A 44 -14.32 23.19 -24.50
CA LEU A 44 -14.66 21.98 -23.78
C LEU A 44 -15.50 22.32 -22.53
N ASN A 45 -15.76 21.35 -21.67
CA ASN A 45 -16.49 21.58 -20.42
C ASN A 45 -15.51 21.93 -19.29
N ALA A 46 -15.71 23.07 -18.63
CA ALA A 46 -14.92 23.50 -17.47
C ALA A 46 -15.37 22.87 -16.13
N GLY A 47 -16.46 22.10 -16.14
CA GLY A 47 -17.16 21.71 -14.91
C GLY A 47 -17.98 22.87 -14.34
N ILE A 48 -18.43 22.74 -13.09
CA ILE A 48 -19.33 23.70 -12.45
C ILE A 48 -18.75 24.18 -11.12
N ILE A 49 -18.54 25.49 -10.98
CA ILE A 49 -18.19 26.14 -9.73
C ILE A 49 -19.44 26.68 -9.04
N TYR A 50 -19.51 26.53 -7.73
CA TYR A 50 -20.65 26.96 -6.94
C TYR A 50 -20.23 27.40 -5.53
N ALA A 51 -20.97 28.38 -5.00
CA ALA A 51 -20.82 28.82 -3.62
C ALA A 51 -21.31 27.72 -2.65
N PRO A 52 -20.67 27.55 -1.48
CA PRO A 52 -21.19 26.67 -0.44
C PRO A 52 -22.58 27.14 0.04
N LEU A 53 -23.50 26.20 0.31
CA LEU A 53 -24.89 26.48 0.70
C LEU A 53 -25.03 27.39 1.93
N ASN A 54 -24.07 27.33 2.87
CA ASN A 54 -24.08 28.13 4.11
C ASN A 54 -23.06 29.28 4.08
N SER A 55 -22.55 29.66 2.89
CA SER A 55 -21.58 30.74 2.79
C SER A 55 -22.29 32.10 2.86
N THR A 56 -21.94 32.93 3.83
CA THR A 56 -22.35 34.35 3.87
C THR A 56 -21.56 35.20 2.87
N ASP A 57 -20.31 34.80 2.62
CA ASP A 57 -19.33 35.68 1.98
C ASP A 57 -19.26 35.56 0.45
N SER A 58 -19.92 34.54 -0.12
CA SER A 58 -19.83 34.20 -1.54
C SER A 58 -21.18 33.83 -2.14
N LYS A 59 -21.41 34.25 -3.39
CA LYS A 59 -22.64 33.96 -4.16
C LYS A 59 -22.33 33.71 -5.63
N LEU A 60 -23.22 32.99 -6.33
CA LEU A 60 -23.09 32.79 -7.77
C LEU A 60 -23.25 34.13 -8.52
N SER A 61 -22.43 34.38 -9.53
CA SER A 61 -22.59 35.55 -10.40
C SER A 61 -23.80 35.38 -11.31
N LEU A 62 -24.61 36.44 -11.43
CA LEU A 62 -25.73 36.50 -12.38
C LEU A 62 -25.28 36.97 -13.78
N ILE A 63 -24.08 37.54 -13.88
CA ILE A 63 -23.54 38.13 -15.12
C ILE A 63 -22.65 37.13 -15.84
N CYS A 64 -21.71 36.53 -15.11
CA CYS A 64 -20.77 35.56 -15.65
C CYS A 64 -21.20 34.16 -15.25
N ASN A 65 -21.56 33.32 -16.22
CA ASN A 65 -21.88 31.94 -15.94
C ASN A 65 -20.64 31.22 -15.36
N ASN A 66 -20.87 30.19 -14.55
CA ASN A 66 -19.79 29.41 -13.94
C ASN A 66 -18.76 30.26 -13.15
N SER A 67 -19.25 31.26 -12.41
CA SER A 67 -18.42 32.17 -11.61
C SER A 67 -19.04 32.43 -10.24
N VAL A 68 -18.22 32.52 -9.20
CA VAL A 68 -18.62 32.88 -7.83
C VAL A 68 -17.97 34.22 -7.46
N ILE A 69 -18.76 35.12 -6.87
CA ILE A 69 -18.35 36.47 -6.48
C ILE A 69 -18.59 36.72 -5.00
N GLN A 70 -18.04 37.81 -4.47
CA GLN A 70 -18.31 38.25 -3.11
C GLN A 70 -19.79 38.64 -2.89
N THR A 71 -20.30 38.40 -1.68
CA THR A 71 -21.61 38.90 -1.27
C THR A 71 -21.56 40.37 -0.85
N ASP A 72 -20.48 40.77 -0.16
CA ASP A 72 -20.22 42.11 0.35
C ASP A 72 -18.72 42.49 0.22
N ILE A 73 -18.39 43.73 0.58
CA ILE A 73 -17.03 44.29 0.51
C ILE A 73 -16.29 44.27 1.86
N THR A 74 -16.72 43.44 2.82
CA THR A 74 -15.98 43.29 4.08
C THR A 74 -14.60 42.70 3.82
N PRO A 75 -13.52 43.18 4.46
CA PRO A 75 -12.20 42.59 4.32
C PRO A 75 -12.18 41.13 4.76
N LYS A 76 -11.64 40.26 3.90
CA LYS A 76 -11.58 38.80 4.08
C LYS A 76 -10.14 38.32 4.00
N LEU A 77 -9.78 37.36 4.85
CA LEU A 77 -8.48 36.67 4.82
C LEU A 77 -8.50 35.47 3.89
N SER A 78 -9.64 34.77 3.81
CA SER A 78 -9.81 33.65 2.89
C SER A 78 -11.27 33.43 2.50
N VAL A 79 -11.48 32.80 1.36
CA VAL A 79 -12.78 32.33 0.89
C VAL A 79 -12.63 30.94 0.28
N GLN A 80 -13.68 30.13 0.43
CA GLN A 80 -13.72 28.78 -0.12
C GLN A 80 -14.95 28.60 -1.01
N VAL A 81 -14.73 28.02 -2.19
CA VAL A 81 -15.79 27.64 -3.13
C VAL A 81 -15.65 26.16 -3.48
N LYS A 82 -16.72 25.57 -4.04
CA LYS A 82 -16.71 24.17 -4.49
C LYS A 82 -16.70 24.13 -6.00
N TRP A 83 -15.87 23.26 -6.57
CA TRP A 83 -15.80 23.00 -8.00
C TRP A 83 -16.07 21.53 -8.27
N ARG A 84 -17.03 21.26 -9.16
CA ARG A 84 -17.30 19.92 -9.70
C ARG A 84 -16.56 19.80 -11.02
N ALA A 85 -15.57 18.93 -11.07
CA ALA A 85 -14.78 18.68 -12.27
C ALA A 85 -15.67 18.19 -13.44
N PRO A 86 -15.32 18.52 -14.69
CA PRO A 86 -16.01 18.00 -15.85
C PRO A 86 -15.84 16.46 -15.96
N PRO A 87 -16.68 15.79 -16.77
CA PRO A 87 -16.44 14.40 -17.15
C PRO A 87 -15.08 14.22 -17.84
N LYS A 88 -14.64 12.96 -17.99
CA LYS A 88 -13.44 12.60 -18.77
C LYS A 88 -13.47 13.19 -20.19
N ASP A 89 -12.29 13.29 -20.81
CA ASP A 89 -12.07 13.82 -22.16
C ASP A 89 -12.26 15.34 -22.33
N ASN A 90 -12.12 16.11 -21.25
CA ASN A 90 -12.20 17.58 -21.27
C ASN A 90 -10.84 18.30 -21.13
N LYS A 91 -9.73 17.56 -21.27
CA LYS A 91 -8.35 18.06 -21.18
C LYS A 91 -8.09 18.77 -19.85
N CYS A 92 -7.83 20.08 -19.87
CA CYS A 92 -7.51 20.87 -18.69
C CYS A 92 -8.60 21.91 -18.41
N VAL A 93 -8.70 22.30 -17.15
CA VAL A 93 -9.52 23.40 -16.67
C VAL A 93 -8.61 24.36 -15.93
N THR A 94 -8.71 25.64 -16.23
CA THR A 94 -7.98 26.69 -15.51
C THR A 94 -8.93 27.35 -14.54
N ILE A 95 -8.72 27.13 -13.25
CA ILE A 95 -9.42 27.84 -12.18
C ILE A 95 -8.65 29.12 -11.92
N TYR A 96 -9.32 30.25 -11.95
CA TYR A 96 -8.68 31.54 -11.73
C TYR A 96 -9.49 32.46 -10.85
N ALA A 97 -8.80 33.40 -10.21
CA ALA A 97 -9.37 34.41 -9.36
C ALA A 97 -8.99 35.81 -9.83
N LEU A 98 -9.94 36.74 -9.74
CA LEU A 98 -9.72 38.18 -9.77
C LEU A 98 -9.96 38.69 -8.36
N ILE A 99 -9.07 39.51 -7.81
CA ILE A 99 -9.22 40.03 -6.44
C ILE A 99 -9.11 41.54 -6.42
N ALA A 100 -9.89 42.19 -5.56
CA ALA A 100 -9.71 43.60 -5.24
C ALA A 100 -9.26 43.73 -3.79
N VAL A 101 -8.09 44.35 -3.59
CA VAL A 101 -7.56 44.63 -2.24
C VAL A 101 -8.13 45.94 -1.71
N LYS A 102 -8.45 46.87 -2.62
CA LYS A 102 -9.13 48.15 -2.38
C LYS A 102 -10.14 48.37 -3.53
N PRO A 103 -11.13 49.27 -3.39
CA PRO A 103 -12.21 49.43 -4.37
C PRO A 103 -11.73 49.59 -5.82
N ASP A 104 -10.59 50.26 -6.00
CA ASP A 104 -10.02 50.57 -7.32
C ASP A 104 -8.71 49.81 -7.64
N VAL A 105 -8.30 48.86 -6.79
CA VAL A 105 -7.05 48.11 -6.97
C VAL A 105 -7.37 46.63 -7.15
N TRP A 106 -7.40 46.22 -8.42
CA TRP A 106 -7.69 44.86 -8.85
C TRP A 106 -6.44 44.14 -9.34
N TYR A 107 -6.26 42.90 -8.89
CA TYR A 107 -5.26 41.98 -9.41
C TYR A 107 -5.93 40.94 -10.30
N SER A 108 -5.31 40.73 -11.45
CA SER A 108 -5.75 39.76 -12.47
C SER A 108 -5.30 38.35 -12.13
N PHE A 109 -5.81 37.38 -12.87
CA PHE A 109 -5.50 35.94 -12.77
C PHE A 109 -4.05 35.55 -13.09
N ASP A 110 -3.17 36.53 -13.30
CA ASP A 110 -1.77 36.32 -13.60
C ASP A 110 -1.01 35.78 -12.37
N GLY A 111 -0.15 34.78 -12.60
CA GLY A 111 0.67 34.18 -11.55
C GLY A 111 -0.13 33.34 -10.55
N PRO A 112 -0.01 33.58 -9.22
CA PRO A 112 -0.54 32.68 -8.18
C PRO A 112 -2.08 32.63 -8.13
N LEU A 113 -2.76 33.54 -8.81
CA LEU A 113 -4.22 33.63 -8.86
C LEU A 113 -4.84 32.73 -9.94
N SER A 114 -4.07 31.92 -10.64
CA SER A 114 -4.59 30.86 -11.52
C SER A 114 -3.92 29.51 -11.26
N LYS A 115 -4.73 28.45 -11.41
CA LYS A 115 -4.29 27.06 -11.30
C LYS A 115 -4.89 26.25 -12.43
N LYS A 116 -4.03 25.66 -13.26
CA LYS A 116 -4.42 24.74 -14.34
C LYS A 116 -4.45 23.32 -13.80
N VAL A 117 -5.62 22.68 -13.89
CA VAL A 117 -5.87 21.29 -13.49
C VAL A 117 -6.16 20.48 -14.74
N CYS A 118 -5.40 19.43 -15.01
CA CYS A 118 -5.57 18.60 -16.19
C CYS A 118 -6.13 17.22 -15.81
N GLU A 119 -6.88 16.62 -16.74
CA GLU A 119 -7.23 15.21 -16.67
C GLU A 119 -5.96 14.38 -16.60
N ASP A 120 -5.86 13.58 -15.54
CA ASP A 120 -4.82 12.58 -15.43
C ASP A 120 -5.17 11.38 -16.32
N ARG A 121 -4.32 11.13 -17.32
CA ARG A 121 -4.52 10.05 -18.30
C ARG A 121 -3.91 8.73 -17.86
N ARG A 122 -3.21 8.71 -16.71
CA ARG A 122 -2.61 7.50 -16.16
C ARG A 122 -3.70 6.52 -15.70
N ASN A 123 -3.32 5.25 -15.57
CA ASN A 123 -4.26 4.26 -15.04
C ASN A 123 -4.64 4.64 -13.61
N MET A 124 -5.85 4.29 -13.16
CA MET A 124 -6.27 4.56 -11.78
C MET A 124 -5.32 3.92 -10.77
N GLU A 125 -4.74 2.77 -11.13
CA GLU A 125 -3.74 2.06 -10.34
C GLU A 125 -2.37 2.77 -10.30
N ASP A 126 -2.13 3.80 -11.12
CA ASP A 126 -0.87 4.58 -11.11
C ASP A 126 -1.00 5.87 -10.27
N ILE A 127 -2.18 6.11 -9.71
CA ILE A 127 -2.52 7.34 -9.00
C ILE A 127 -2.71 7.01 -7.53
N GLN A 128 -1.85 7.57 -6.68
CA GLN A 128 -2.03 7.45 -5.24
C GLN A 128 -3.32 8.17 -4.79
N PRO A 129 -3.99 7.68 -3.73
CA PRO A 129 -5.10 8.38 -3.12
C PRO A 129 -4.74 9.82 -2.74
N MET A 130 -5.76 10.69 -2.68
CA MET A 130 -5.55 12.09 -2.28
C MET A 130 -5.06 12.15 -0.84
N GLU A 131 -3.98 12.90 -0.61
CA GLU A 131 -3.44 13.16 0.74
C GLU A 131 -4.54 13.70 1.66
N ASN A 132 -4.65 13.13 2.87
CA ASN A 132 -5.59 13.59 3.88
C ASN A 132 -4.86 14.32 4.99
N ASP A 133 -5.08 15.64 5.06
CA ASP A 133 -4.33 16.41 6.03
C ASP A 133 -4.75 16.18 7.50
N ASN A 134 -5.96 15.70 7.70
CA ASN A 134 -6.53 15.50 9.02
C ASN A 134 -7.45 14.28 8.95
N CYS A 135 -6.86 13.08 9.04
CA CYS A 135 -7.65 11.87 9.15
C CYS A 135 -8.52 11.98 10.41
N THR A 136 -9.83 11.82 10.25
CA THR A 136 -10.79 11.85 11.37
C THR A 136 -11.47 10.50 11.54
N SER A 137 -10.78 9.41 11.18
CA SER A 137 -11.28 8.06 11.44
C SER A 137 -11.32 7.84 12.96
N CYS A 138 -12.41 7.22 13.43
CA CYS A 138 -12.63 6.89 14.83
C CYS A 138 -12.22 5.45 15.19
N GLU A 139 -11.73 4.73 14.21
CA GLU A 139 -11.32 3.34 14.34
C GLU A 139 -9.86 3.23 13.90
N ASP A 140 -9.11 2.33 14.53
CA ASP A 140 -7.86 1.82 13.97
C ASP A 140 -8.18 0.74 12.93
N ALA A 141 -7.28 0.49 12.00
CA ALA A 141 -7.46 -0.55 10.99
C ALA A 141 -6.27 -1.49 10.90
N ARG A 142 -6.55 -2.75 10.57
CA ARG A 142 -5.56 -3.77 10.21
C ARG A 142 -5.73 -4.11 8.73
N TYR A 143 -4.63 -4.04 8.01
CA TYR A 143 -4.56 -4.28 6.57
C TYR A 143 -3.69 -5.49 6.26
N LEU A 144 -4.10 -6.26 5.24
CA LEU A 144 -3.26 -7.18 4.52
C LEU A 144 -2.62 -6.42 3.35
N LEU A 145 -1.29 -6.37 3.34
CA LEU A 145 -0.49 -5.94 2.21
C LEU A 145 -0.10 -7.17 1.39
N THR A 146 -0.37 -7.12 0.09
CA THR A 146 0.11 -8.09 -0.90
C THR A 146 1.01 -7.37 -1.88
N PHE A 147 2.29 -7.75 -1.93
CA PHE A 147 3.21 -7.34 -2.99
C PHE A 147 3.20 -8.42 -4.08
N GLU A 148 2.69 -8.07 -5.25
CA GLU A 148 2.67 -8.92 -6.44
C GLU A 148 3.77 -8.49 -7.41
N GLY A 149 4.79 -9.31 -7.56
CA GLY A 149 5.82 -9.10 -8.57
C GLY A 149 5.34 -9.50 -9.97
N ILE A 150 5.58 -8.64 -10.96
CA ILE A 150 5.18 -8.84 -12.38
C ILE A 150 6.43 -8.88 -13.30
N TRP A 151 7.58 -8.46 -12.78
CA TRP A 151 8.82 -8.36 -13.51
C TRP A 151 9.35 -9.74 -13.92
N SER A 152 9.49 -9.96 -15.23
CA SER A 152 9.98 -11.20 -15.84
C SER A 152 10.51 -10.90 -17.24
N TYR A 153 11.29 -11.80 -17.82
CA TYR A 153 11.76 -11.66 -19.21
C TYR A 153 10.61 -11.50 -20.22
N ASN A 154 9.50 -12.21 -20.01
CA ASN A 154 8.34 -12.17 -20.92
C ASN A 154 7.55 -10.86 -20.81
N THR A 155 7.45 -10.29 -19.60
CA THR A 155 6.72 -9.04 -19.37
C THR A 155 7.56 -7.81 -19.74
N HIS A 156 8.88 -7.88 -19.53
CA HIS A 156 9.83 -6.76 -19.61
C HIS A 156 11.09 -7.10 -20.43
N ARG A 157 10.93 -7.68 -21.63
CA ARG A 157 12.04 -8.18 -22.47
C ARG A 157 13.24 -7.23 -22.67
N HIS A 158 12.99 -5.93 -22.73
CA HIS A 158 14.03 -4.90 -22.94
C HIS A 158 14.48 -4.18 -21.66
N MET A 159 13.98 -4.64 -20.51
CA MET A 159 14.23 -4.12 -19.16
C MET A 159 14.31 -5.29 -18.17
N PHE A 160 15.09 -6.32 -18.54
CA PHE A 160 15.34 -7.50 -17.72
C PHE A 160 16.85 -7.83 -17.80
N PRO A 161 17.50 -8.26 -16.71
CA PRO A 161 18.93 -8.57 -16.70
C PRO A 161 19.24 -9.77 -17.60
N ASN A 162 20.49 -9.86 -18.07
CA ASN A 162 20.94 -11.02 -18.85
C ASN A 162 21.04 -12.26 -17.94
N ALA A 163 21.55 -12.10 -16.72
CA ALA A 163 21.56 -13.09 -15.66
C ALA A 163 20.16 -13.25 -15.04
N SER A 164 19.24 -13.85 -15.80
CA SER A 164 17.85 -14.06 -15.40
C SER A 164 17.68 -14.76 -14.06
N GLU A 165 18.59 -15.68 -13.73
CA GLU A 165 18.54 -16.49 -12.50
C GLU A 165 18.81 -15.67 -11.23
N LEU A 166 19.41 -14.49 -11.35
CA LEU A 166 19.68 -13.59 -10.22
C LEU A 166 18.57 -12.55 -10.02
N ALA A 167 17.66 -12.43 -10.99
CA ALA A 167 16.61 -11.42 -10.98
C ALA A 167 15.64 -11.69 -9.82
N ARG A 168 15.57 -10.77 -8.85
CA ARG A 168 14.65 -10.83 -7.72
C ARG A 168 14.39 -9.45 -7.15
N PHE A 169 13.43 -9.38 -6.24
CA PHE A 169 13.26 -8.22 -5.36
C PHE A 169 13.89 -8.52 -4.00
N SER A 170 14.44 -7.52 -3.33
CA SER A 170 14.83 -7.68 -1.92
C SER A 170 13.57 -7.87 -1.05
N ASP A 171 13.77 -8.12 0.24
CA ASP A 171 12.69 -7.98 1.20
C ASP A 171 11.99 -6.63 1.04
N VAL A 172 10.66 -6.63 1.15
CA VAL A 172 9.85 -5.42 1.18
C VAL A 172 9.91 -4.88 2.59
N VAL A 173 10.34 -3.64 2.74
CA VAL A 173 10.46 -2.96 4.03
C VAL A 173 9.72 -1.64 3.98
N GLY A 174 9.00 -1.32 5.05
CA GLY A 174 8.38 -0.03 5.19
C GLY A 174 7.69 0.17 6.52
N ALA A 175 6.73 1.08 6.55
CA ALA A 175 6.07 1.48 7.78
C ALA A 175 4.68 2.04 7.52
N SER A 176 3.78 1.86 8.50
CA SER A 176 2.68 2.79 8.70
C SER A 176 3.14 3.94 9.59
N HIS A 177 2.88 5.17 9.17
CA HIS A 177 3.48 6.34 9.80
C HIS A 177 2.62 7.60 9.67
N SER A 178 2.98 8.60 10.46
CA SER A 178 2.45 9.96 10.39
C SER A 178 3.19 10.77 9.32
N LYS A 179 2.68 11.95 9.00
CA LYS A 179 3.33 12.88 8.06
C LYS A 179 4.73 13.35 8.45
N ASN A 180 5.09 13.21 9.72
CA ASN A 180 6.36 13.66 10.25
C ASN A 180 7.51 12.70 9.91
N TYR A 181 7.19 11.52 9.38
CA TYR A 181 8.16 10.53 8.94
C TYR A 181 8.05 10.28 7.44
N GLN A 182 9.18 10.05 6.79
CA GLN A 182 9.25 9.70 5.38
C GLN A 182 10.42 8.75 5.16
N ILE A 183 10.15 7.61 4.52
CA ILE A 183 11.21 6.66 4.11
C ILE A 183 12.04 7.26 2.97
N TYR A 184 11.36 7.88 2.01
CA TYR A 184 12.00 8.57 0.89
C TYR A 184 11.06 9.64 0.32
N LYS A 185 11.63 10.60 -0.40
CA LYS A 185 10.89 11.64 -1.11
C LYS A 185 11.50 11.87 -2.48
N PHE A 186 10.66 12.12 -3.47
CA PHE A 186 11.12 12.52 -4.80
C PHE A 186 11.90 13.84 -4.72
N ASN A 187 12.97 13.93 -5.51
CA ASN A 187 13.85 15.09 -5.57
C ASN A 187 14.57 15.41 -4.25
N THR A 188 14.74 14.42 -3.36
CA THR A 188 15.64 14.51 -2.20
C THR A 188 16.70 13.42 -2.27
N GLU A 189 17.79 13.58 -1.53
CA GLU A 189 18.83 12.54 -1.39
C GLU A 189 18.29 11.33 -0.62
N ALA A 190 18.80 10.14 -0.95
CA ALA A 190 18.49 8.90 -0.26
C ALA A 190 19.11 8.85 1.15
N SER A 191 18.40 8.26 2.12
CA SER A 191 18.96 8.00 3.45
C SER A 191 20.08 6.97 3.38
N GLY A 192 20.90 6.89 4.42
CA GLY A 192 21.95 5.89 4.51
C GLY A 192 21.39 4.46 4.54
N GLY A 193 20.22 4.25 5.15
CA GLY A 193 19.49 2.97 5.14
C GLY A 193 18.92 2.64 3.77
N LEU A 194 18.35 3.62 3.07
CA LEU A 194 17.85 3.42 1.71
C LEU A 194 18.99 3.09 0.75
N LYS A 195 20.12 3.82 0.78
CA LYS A 195 21.33 3.50 -0.02
C LYS A 195 21.74 2.03 0.15
N MET A 196 21.82 1.57 1.41
CA MET A 196 22.23 0.19 1.72
C MET A 196 21.23 -0.85 1.20
N LEU A 197 19.94 -0.57 1.28
CA LEU A 197 18.89 -1.43 0.74
C LEU A 197 19.02 -1.55 -0.79
N VAL A 198 19.10 -0.43 -1.50
CA VAL A 198 19.01 -0.43 -2.97
C VAL A 198 20.25 -0.98 -3.65
N GLU A 199 21.44 -0.74 -3.10
CA GLU A 199 22.70 -1.21 -3.69
C GLU A 199 23.05 -2.66 -3.31
N GLN A 200 22.63 -3.11 -2.12
CA GLN A 200 23.09 -4.39 -1.55
C GLN A 200 21.97 -5.38 -1.27
N GLY A 201 20.70 -4.93 -1.34
CA GLY A 201 19.56 -5.71 -0.87
C GLY A 201 19.53 -5.90 0.65
N ASN A 202 20.36 -5.17 1.41
CA ASN A 202 20.46 -5.29 2.87
C ASN A 202 19.56 -4.27 3.56
N THR A 203 18.58 -4.77 4.31
CA THR A 203 17.53 -3.98 4.95
C THR A 203 17.90 -3.49 6.35
N THR A 204 18.97 -4.01 6.97
CA THR A 204 19.24 -3.87 8.41
C THR A 204 19.30 -2.40 8.83
N LYS A 205 19.98 -1.56 8.04
CA LYS A 205 20.12 -0.14 8.37
C LYS A 205 18.81 0.64 8.23
N LEU A 206 18.01 0.34 7.20
CA LEU A 206 16.71 0.97 7.03
C LEU A 206 15.72 0.54 8.12
N GLU A 207 15.76 -0.74 8.52
CA GLU A 207 14.94 -1.24 9.64
C GLU A 207 15.29 -0.53 10.95
N MET A 208 16.58 -0.27 11.21
CA MET A 208 17.00 0.52 12.38
C MET A 208 16.52 1.97 12.32
N GLU A 209 16.57 2.61 11.14
CA GLU A 209 16.04 3.98 10.93
C GLU A 209 14.53 4.04 11.21
N ILE A 210 13.75 3.06 10.74
CA ILE A 210 12.31 2.98 11.00
C ILE A 210 12.04 2.68 12.49
N GLN A 211 12.81 1.75 13.08
CA GLN A 211 12.62 1.34 14.47
C GLN A 211 12.89 2.48 15.46
N ALA A 212 13.81 3.40 15.13
CA ALA A 212 14.08 4.57 15.95
C ALA A 212 12.88 5.52 16.08
N GLU A 213 11.95 5.48 15.12
CA GLU A 213 10.75 6.32 15.06
C GLU A 213 9.48 5.57 15.54
N LEU A 214 9.63 4.32 15.98
CA LEU A 214 8.51 3.50 16.41
C LEU A 214 7.89 4.04 17.71
N GLY A 215 6.57 4.26 17.68
CA GLY A 215 5.79 4.79 18.79
C GLY A 215 5.69 6.32 18.82
N SER A 216 6.52 7.04 18.05
CA SER A 216 6.41 8.49 17.85
C SER A 216 5.73 8.80 16.52
N SER A 217 6.45 8.67 15.43
CA SER A 217 6.02 9.04 14.08
C SER A 217 5.70 7.81 13.23
N VAL A 218 6.08 6.60 13.68
CA VAL A 218 5.80 5.30 13.06
C VAL A 218 4.96 4.43 14.01
N ARG A 219 3.94 3.74 13.46
CA ARG A 219 3.07 2.83 14.22
C ARG A 219 3.42 1.36 14.05
N THR A 220 3.69 0.91 12.83
CA THR A 220 3.98 -0.49 12.53
C THR A 220 5.07 -0.57 11.49
N ILE A 221 6.10 -1.38 11.76
CA ILE A 221 7.11 -1.75 10.77
C ILE A 221 6.49 -2.83 9.88
N ILE A 222 6.54 -2.62 8.57
CA ILE A 222 6.02 -3.53 7.56
C ILE A 222 7.21 -4.27 6.96
N LYS A 223 7.18 -5.60 7.02
CA LYS A 223 8.21 -6.45 6.43
C LYS A 223 7.57 -7.64 5.73
N ALA A 224 7.96 -7.88 4.48
CA ALA A 224 7.60 -9.08 3.74
C ALA A 224 8.87 -9.68 3.12
N LEU A 225 9.01 -11.00 3.17
CA LEU A 225 10.18 -11.69 2.64
C LEU A 225 10.27 -11.55 1.13
N GLY A 226 11.47 -11.24 0.64
CA GLY A 226 11.80 -11.22 -0.77
C GLY A 226 11.67 -12.63 -1.35
N GLN A 227 11.08 -12.73 -2.53
CA GLN A 227 10.84 -14.00 -3.19
C GLN A 227 12.04 -14.39 -4.09
N PRO A 228 12.31 -15.69 -4.27
CA PRO A 228 13.44 -16.15 -5.10
C PRO A 228 13.28 -15.77 -6.56
N LYS A 229 12.05 -15.52 -7.02
CA LYS A 229 11.74 -15.03 -8.36
C LYS A 229 10.96 -13.72 -8.30
N PRO A 230 11.12 -12.83 -9.29
CA PRO A 230 10.51 -11.52 -9.27
C PRO A 230 9.03 -11.53 -9.69
N ASN A 231 8.50 -12.66 -10.17
CA ASN A 231 7.11 -12.83 -10.57
C ASN A 231 6.29 -13.64 -9.55
N MET A 232 6.51 -13.37 -8.27
CA MET A 232 5.89 -14.06 -7.13
C MET A 232 5.19 -13.05 -6.22
N VAL A 233 4.38 -13.58 -5.30
CA VAL A 233 3.62 -12.80 -4.34
C VAL A 233 4.23 -12.96 -2.94
N THR A 234 4.27 -11.88 -2.17
CA THR A 234 4.60 -11.92 -0.73
C THR A 234 3.64 -11.02 0.04
N ASN A 235 3.36 -11.37 1.29
CA ASN A 235 2.34 -10.71 2.09
C ASN A 235 2.91 -10.18 3.41
N ALA A 236 2.33 -9.10 3.91
CA ALA A 236 2.59 -8.59 5.25
C ALA A 236 1.29 -8.06 5.86
N ILE A 237 1.22 -8.04 7.18
CA ILE A 237 0.06 -7.50 7.90
C ILE A 237 0.52 -6.33 8.76
N PHE A 238 -0.21 -5.23 8.71
CA PHE A 238 0.14 -4.02 9.46
C PHE A 238 -1.09 -3.30 9.99
N ARG A 239 -0.86 -2.39 10.94
CA ARG A 239 -1.92 -1.58 11.54
C ARG A 239 -1.72 -0.10 11.21
N VAL A 240 -2.83 0.60 11.07
CA VAL A 240 -2.90 2.05 10.93
C VAL A 240 -3.82 2.64 11.96
N THR A 241 -3.52 3.89 12.33
CA THR A 241 -4.26 4.67 13.32
C THR A 241 -4.59 6.02 12.69
N ARG A 242 -5.47 6.79 13.31
CA ARG A 242 -5.80 8.14 12.86
C ARG A 242 -4.56 9.02 12.70
N GLU A 243 -3.59 8.90 13.60
CA GLU A 243 -2.33 9.67 13.59
C GLU A 243 -1.30 9.10 12.60
N HIS A 244 -1.33 7.78 12.37
CA HIS A 244 -0.42 7.04 11.50
C HIS A 244 -1.18 6.39 10.34
N HIS A 245 -1.74 7.24 9.49
CA HIS A 245 -2.67 6.87 8.41
C HIS A 245 -1.98 6.72 7.05
N LEU A 246 -0.68 7.03 6.98
CA LEU A 246 0.14 6.90 5.77
C LEU A 246 0.92 5.59 5.75
N VAL A 247 1.19 5.09 4.55
CA VAL A 247 2.07 3.93 4.35
C VAL A 247 3.16 4.27 3.34
N SER A 248 4.39 3.89 3.69
CA SER A 248 5.52 3.91 2.77
C SER A 248 6.19 2.55 2.74
N LEU A 249 6.61 2.11 1.55
CA LEU A 249 7.23 0.79 1.31
C LEU A 249 8.35 0.94 0.27
N VAL A 250 9.40 0.15 0.41
CA VAL A 250 10.50 0.05 -0.55
C VAL A 250 10.98 -1.40 -0.70
N THR A 251 11.47 -1.75 -1.88
CA THR A 251 12.19 -2.99 -2.17
C THR A 251 13.18 -2.76 -3.31
N ALA A 252 14.39 -3.31 -3.21
CA ALA A 252 15.43 -3.17 -4.22
C ALA A 252 15.17 -4.08 -5.42
N ILE A 253 15.54 -3.61 -6.61
CA ILE A 253 15.59 -4.43 -7.83
C ILE A 253 16.97 -5.08 -7.87
N ILE A 254 17.05 -6.41 -7.90
CA ILE A 254 18.31 -7.13 -7.87
C ILE A 254 18.42 -7.99 -9.13
N PRO A 255 19.56 -7.96 -9.86
CA PRO A 255 20.66 -7.00 -9.71
C PRO A 255 20.26 -5.62 -10.26
N SER A 256 20.76 -4.55 -9.67
CA SER A 256 20.73 -3.20 -10.23
C SER A 256 21.79 -2.31 -9.54
N PRO A 257 22.16 -1.16 -10.11
CA PRO A 257 23.08 -0.22 -9.46
C PRO A 257 22.50 0.30 -8.13
N ASP A 258 21.37 1.00 -8.20
CA ASP A 258 20.67 1.59 -7.06
C ASP A 258 19.16 1.71 -7.31
N TRP A 259 18.60 0.82 -8.14
CA TRP A 259 17.21 0.89 -8.55
C TRP A 259 16.30 0.16 -7.57
N PHE A 260 15.13 0.76 -7.32
CA PHE A 260 14.17 0.23 -6.35
C PHE A 260 12.73 0.47 -6.79
N LEU A 261 11.82 -0.28 -6.18
CA LEU A 261 10.38 -0.05 -6.24
C LEU A 261 9.91 0.47 -4.90
N GLY A 262 8.92 1.34 -4.90
CA GLY A 262 8.32 1.77 -3.66
C GLY A 262 7.17 2.74 -3.81
N VAL A 263 6.52 3.00 -2.69
CA VAL A 263 5.49 4.03 -2.55
C VAL A 263 5.83 4.85 -1.30
N SER A 264 5.61 6.16 -1.35
CA SER A 264 5.85 7.07 -0.24
C SER A 264 4.59 7.85 0.07
N ASN A 265 4.27 7.97 1.36
CA ASN A 265 3.14 8.72 1.92
C ASN A 265 1.76 8.33 1.35
N MET A 266 1.52 7.04 1.11
CA MET A 266 0.24 6.61 0.57
C MET A 266 -0.87 6.68 1.61
N GLU A 267 -1.92 7.42 1.29
CA GLU A 267 -3.05 7.66 2.18
C GLU A 267 -4.04 6.48 2.19
N LEU A 268 -4.32 5.91 3.36
CA LEU A 268 -5.35 4.87 3.55
C LEU A 268 -6.67 5.41 4.14
N CYS A 269 -6.65 6.61 4.74
CA CYS A 269 -7.82 7.25 5.32
C CYS A 269 -8.52 8.16 4.30
N GLU A 270 -9.66 7.70 3.78
CA GLU A 270 -10.39 8.41 2.73
C GLU A 270 -10.93 9.77 3.19
N VAL A 271 -10.52 10.84 2.49
CA VAL A 271 -10.92 12.24 2.77
C VAL A 271 -12.45 12.44 2.73
N THR A 272 -13.15 11.74 1.84
CA THR A 272 -14.58 11.96 1.57
C THR A 272 -15.49 11.22 2.55
N THR A 273 -15.16 9.98 2.86
CA THR A 273 -15.97 9.09 3.70
C THR A 273 -15.53 9.14 5.16
N ARG A 274 -14.32 9.62 5.46
CA ARG A 274 -13.67 9.59 6.79
C ARG A 274 -13.53 8.17 7.33
N LYS A 275 -13.41 7.20 6.43
CA LYS A 275 -13.24 5.78 6.73
C LYS A 275 -11.96 5.25 6.09
N TRP A 276 -11.54 4.11 6.56
CA TRP A 276 -10.45 3.33 5.97
C TRP A 276 -10.87 2.80 4.59
N ALA A 277 -10.00 2.98 3.60
CA ALA A 277 -10.23 2.47 2.24
C ALA A 277 -10.32 0.94 2.26
N PRO A 278 -11.39 0.30 1.76
CA PRO A 278 -11.56 -1.15 1.88
C PRO A 278 -10.55 -1.93 1.04
N ASN A 279 -10.27 -1.45 -0.18
CA ASN A 279 -9.33 -2.04 -1.10
C ASN A 279 -8.59 -0.93 -1.87
N LEU A 280 -7.27 -1.04 -1.98
CA LEU A 280 -6.45 -0.16 -2.82
C LEU A 280 -5.45 -0.99 -3.61
N THR A 281 -5.31 -0.70 -4.91
CA THR A 281 -4.32 -1.30 -5.78
C THR A 281 -3.43 -0.20 -6.35
N PHE A 282 -2.11 -0.38 -6.28
CA PHE A 282 -1.15 0.59 -6.78
C PHE A 282 -0.01 -0.08 -7.58
N ASN A 283 0.25 0.44 -8.77
CA ASN A 283 1.31 0.01 -9.67
C ASN A 283 2.65 0.62 -9.26
N LEU A 284 3.69 -0.22 -9.21
CA LEU A 284 5.06 0.19 -8.89
C LEU A 284 5.94 0.24 -10.13
N TYR A 285 6.71 1.32 -10.20
CA TYR A 285 7.65 1.63 -11.28
C TYR A 285 9.05 1.86 -10.70
N PRO A 286 10.11 1.54 -11.46
CA PRO A 286 11.47 1.67 -10.99
C PRO A 286 11.87 3.12 -10.72
N LEU A 287 12.47 3.32 -9.56
CA LEU A 287 13.07 4.56 -9.08
C LEU A 287 14.58 4.37 -8.96
N ASP A 288 15.32 5.45 -9.14
CA ASP A 288 16.76 5.54 -9.04
C ASP A 288 17.07 6.37 -7.80
N ALA A 289 17.92 5.82 -6.91
CA ALA A 289 18.22 6.43 -5.62
C ALA A 289 19.23 7.58 -5.72
N GLY A 290 19.97 7.67 -6.82
CA GLY A 290 21.00 8.67 -7.08
C GLY A 290 22.30 8.41 -6.33
N THR A 291 22.58 7.16 -5.95
CA THR A 291 23.76 6.77 -5.18
C THR A 291 24.78 5.97 -5.98
N ASP A 292 24.38 5.33 -7.09
CA ASP A 292 25.25 4.60 -8.01
C ASP A 292 24.99 5.02 -9.48
N SER A 293 26.04 5.23 -10.26
CA SER A 293 25.99 5.75 -11.64
C SER A 293 25.97 4.65 -12.70
N GLY A 294 25.86 3.38 -12.30
CA GLY A 294 25.70 2.25 -13.20
C GLY A 294 24.53 2.43 -14.17
N LEU A 295 24.72 2.04 -15.43
CA LEU A 295 23.76 2.28 -16.52
C LEU A 295 22.88 1.07 -16.83
N THR A 296 23.25 -0.11 -16.34
CA THR A 296 22.60 -1.39 -16.61
C THR A 296 22.46 -2.21 -15.34
N PHE A 297 21.58 -3.21 -15.34
CA PHE A 297 21.37 -4.09 -14.17
C PHE A 297 22.64 -4.75 -13.64
N GLU A 298 23.63 -5.02 -14.51
CA GLU A 298 24.87 -5.75 -14.19
C GLU A 298 26.10 -4.83 -14.22
N SER A 299 25.89 -3.51 -14.20
CA SER A 299 27.00 -2.55 -14.13
C SER A 299 27.79 -2.77 -12.84
N PRO A 300 29.13 -2.68 -12.87
CA PRO A 300 29.91 -2.64 -11.64
C PRO A 300 29.54 -1.39 -10.84
N ASN A 301 29.71 -1.47 -9.52
CA ASN A 301 29.41 -0.34 -8.64
C ASN A 301 30.23 0.90 -9.03
N GLU A 302 29.55 2.03 -9.15
CA GLU A 302 30.12 3.33 -9.49
C GLU A 302 29.47 4.41 -8.61
N ASP A 303 30.06 4.70 -7.44
CA ASP A 303 29.51 5.69 -6.50
C ASP A 303 29.24 7.04 -7.19
N THR A 304 28.00 7.53 -7.06
CA THR A 304 27.58 8.82 -7.61
C THR A 304 28.09 9.97 -6.72
N MET A 305 28.99 10.80 -7.25
CA MET A 305 29.57 11.94 -6.54
C MET A 305 29.41 13.27 -7.30
N PRO A 306 28.69 14.27 -6.74
CA PRO A 306 27.89 14.22 -5.50
C PRO A 306 26.64 13.34 -5.68
N PRO A 307 26.05 12.82 -4.58
CA PRO A 307 24.79 12.08 -4.63
C PRO A 307 23.71 12.87 -5.39
N GLN A 308 22.91 12.16 -6.17
CA GLN A 308 21.77 12.73 -6.87
C GLN A 308 20.48 12.49 -6.08
N SER A 309 19.45 13.24 -6.43
CA SER A 309 18.15 13.11 -5.82
C SER A 309 17.33 11.96 -6.43
N ILE A 310 16.51 11.32 -5.61
CA ILE A 310 15.61 10.24 -6.00
C ILE A 310 14.67 10.68 -7.12
N LYS A 311 14.63 9.89 -8.20
CA LYS A 311 13.84 10.16 -9.41
C LYS A 311 13.36 8.86 -10.05
N SER A 312 12.55 8.94 -11.11
CA SER A 312 12.23 7.73 -11.89
C SER A 312 13.49 7.19 -12.56
N ALA A 313 13.70 5.88 -12.52
CA ALA A 313 14.85 5.25 -13.17
C ALA A 313 14.72 5.30 -14.70
N GLU A 314 15.85 5.51 -15.37
CA GLU A 314 15.96 5.50 -16.83
C GLU A 314 16.64 4.20 -17.32
N ILE A 315 15.99 3.05 -17.09
CA ILE A 315 16.54 1.73 -17.45
C ILE A 315 16.75 1.58 -18.96
N ASN A 316 15.82 2.11 -19.77
CA ASN A 316 15.92 2.06 -21.23
C ASN A 316 15.36 3.35 -21.85
N LYS A 317 16.25 4.19 -22.38
CA LYS A 317 15.90 5.50 -22.99
C LYS A 317 14.98 5.40 -24.21
N LEU A 318 14.84 4.23 -24.82
CA LEU A 318 13.97 4.02 -25.98
C LEU A 318 12.51 3.79 -25.59
N ILE A 319 12.22 3.50 -24.32
CA ILE A 319 10.87 3.23 -23.83
C ILE A 319 10.36 4.47 -23.09
N PRO A 320 9.37 5.20 -23.64
CA PRO A 320 8.75 6.32 -22.94
C PRO A 320 8.13 5.86 -21.62
N LYS A 321 8.14 6.73 -20.60
CA LYS A 321 7.59 6.41 -19.27
C LYS A 321 6.12 5.98 -19.35
N GLU A 322 5.36 6.53 -20.28
CA GLU A 322 3.94 6.22 -20.51
C GLU A 322 3.70 4.82 -21.09
N GLN A 323 4.73 4.19 -21.66
CA GLN A 323 4.67 2.84 -22.22
C GLN A 323 5.30 1.80 -21.30
N MET A 324 5.93 2.24 -20.20
CA MET A 324 6.53 1.36 -19.21
C MET A 324 5.42 0.56 -18.52
N LYS A 325 5.61 -0.77 -18.48
CA LYS A 325 4.75 -1.64 -17.68
C LYS A 325 5.19 -1.60 -16.22
N PRO A 326 4.27 -1.78 -15.26
CA PRO A 326 4.63 -1.86 -13.85
C PRO A 326 5.46 -3.12 -13.59
N PHE A 327 6.45 -2.98 -12.70
CA PHE A 327 7.30 -4.09 -12.28
C PHE A 327 6.65 -4.92 -11.17
N ALA A 328 5.82 -4.28 -10.35
CA ALA A 328 5.06 -4.92 -9.29
C ALA A 328 3.75 -4.16 -9.03
N LYS A 329 2.84 -4.79 -8.28
CA LYS A 329 1.61 -4.21 -7.75
C LYS A 329 1.56 -4.37 -6.25
N LEU A 330 0.98 -3.38 -5.60
CA LEU A 330 0.61 -3.43 -4.19
C LEU A 330 -0.90 -3.56 -4.10
N HIS A 331 -1.38 -4.49 -3.28
CA HIS A 331 -2.78 -4.56 -2.88
C HIS A 331 -2.88 -4.37 -1.37
N PHE A 332 -3.79 -3.50 -0.96
CA PHE A 332 -4.14 -3.25 0.43
C PHE A 332 -5.57 -3.66 0.63
N GLU A 333 -5.79 -4.67 1.47
CA GLU A 333 -7.12 -5.16 1.82
C GLU A 333 -7.38 -4.89 3.30
N LEU A 334 -8.45 -4.16 3.59
CA LEU A 334 -8.89 -3.90 4.95
C LEU A 334 -9.42 -5.20 5.57
N MET A 335 -8.69 -5.75 6.54
CA MET A 335 -9.11 -6.98 7.22
C MET A 335 -10.15 -6.70 8.30
N ARG A 336 -9.85 -5.72 9.18
CA ARG A 336 -10.68 -5.42 10.35
C ARG A 336 -10.41 -4.01 10.87
N THR A 337 -11.43 -3.40 11.45
CA THR A 337 -11.32 -2.15 12.22
C THR A 337 -11.53 -2.37 13.72
N TYR A 338 -10.98 -1.45 14.52
CA TYR A 338 -11.02 -1.48 15.98
C TYR A 338 -11.44 -0.11 16.50
N THR A 339 -12.56 -0.03 17.22
CA THR A 339 -13.05 1.25 17.76
C THR A 339 -12.08 1.82 18.79
N THR A 340 -11.78 3.11 18.66
CA THR A 340 -10.96 3.83 19.65
C THR A 340 -11.85 4.53 20.69
N PRO A 341 -11.52 4.44 21.99
CA PRO A 341 -12.35 4.98 23.08
C PRO A 341 -12.45 6.52 23.07
N ASP A 342 -11.51 7.24 22.43
CA ASP A 342 -11.58 8.70 22.34
C ASP A 342 -12.76 9.20 21.48
N CYS A 343 -13.38 8.34 20.67
CA CYS A 343 -14.58 8.67 19.90
C CYS A 343 -15.91 8.31 20.60
N THR A 344 -15.89 7.69 21.79
CA THR A 344 -17.12 7.27 22.48
C THR A 344 -17.74 8.35 23.38
N ASN A 345 -17.15 9.54 23.49
CA ASN A 345 -17.64 10.61 24.36
C ASN A 345 -18.67 11.56 23.72
N GLU A 346 -19.20 11.25 22.54
CA GLU A 346 -20.37 11.95 21.97
C GLU A 346 -21.53 11.00 21.69
N SER A 347 -22.05 10.35 22.73
CA SER A 347 -23.50 10.10 22.88
C SER A 347 -23.83 9.56 24.28
N PRO A 348 -24.88 10.07 24.95
CA PRO A 348 -25.30 9.62 26.27
C PRO A 348 -26.18 8.36 26.21
N ASP A 349 -26.19 7.67 27.35
CA ASP A 349 -27.25 6.80 27.89
C ASP A 349 -27.29 5.32 27.47
N GLN A 350 -26.77 4.46 28.36
CA GLN A 350 -27.52 3.55 29.28
C GLN A 350 -26.65 2.31 29.61
N GLU A 351 -26.15 2.18 30.85
CA GLU A 351 -26.77 1.38 31.94
C GLU A 351 -26.98 -0.10 31.57
N ASN A 352 -26.61 -1.13 32.34
CA ASN A 352 -25.99 -1.28 33.66
C ASN A 352 -25.95 -2.81 33.91
N LYS A 353 -24.92 -3.35 34.60
CA LYS A 353 -25.00 -4.29 35.76
C LYS A 353 -23.91 -5.36 35.82
N ASP A 354 -23.25 -5.29 36.99
CA ASP A 354 -22.24 -6.14 37.61
C ASP A 354 -22.76 -7.56 37.96
N GLU A 355 -21.91 -8.59 37.78
CA GLU A 355 -21.11 -9.35 38.77
C GLU A 355 -21.87 -10.20 39.81
N GLU A 356 -21.49 -11.48 39.91
CA GLU A 356 -21.15 -12.12 41.20
C GLU A 356 -20.26 -13.37 41.02
N ARG A 357 -19.25 -13.50 41.88
CA ARG A 357 -18.18 -14.53 41.95
C ARG A 357 -18.57 -15.75 42.78
N GLN A 358 -17.92 -16.91 42.54
CA GLN A 358 -17.32 -17.72 43.62
C GLN A 358 -16.22 -18.70 43.13
N THR A 359 -15.25 -18.91 44.03
CA THR A 359 -13.98 -19.68 44.05
C THR A 359 -14.20 -21.23 44.08
N ASP A 360 -13.28 -22.19 43.90
CA ASP A 360 -11.87 -22.32 44.34
C ASP A 360 -11.22 -23.65 43.81
N SER A 361 -9.87 -23.67 43.75
CA SER A 361 -8.91 -24.77 44.08
C SER A 361 -8.61 -26.03 43.20
N ASN A 362 -7.32 -26.15 42.82
CA ASN A 362 -6.34 -27.26 43.00
C ASN A 362 -5.81 -28.16 41.83
N GLU A 363 -4.49 -27.97 41.59
CA GLU A 363 -3.33 -28.92 41.49
C GLU A 363 -3.10 -29.94 40.33
N ILE A 364 -2.09 -29.59 39.51
CA ILE A 364 -0.99 -30.29 38.75
C ILE A 364 -0.80 -31.83 38.91
N PRO A 365 -0.43 -32.62 37.84
CA PRO A 365 0.99 -32.97 37.55
C PRO A 365 1.39 -33.17 36.05
N PRO A 366 2.71 -33.25 35.69
CA PRO A 366 3.28 -33.45 34.33
C PRO A 366 3.52 -34.98 34.04
N PRO A 367 4.32 -35.52 33.07
CA PRO A 367 5.25 -34.95 32.06
C PRO A 367 5.34 -35.70 30.67
N THR A 368 6.33 -35.30 29.86
CA THR A 368 7.25 -36.12 29.01
C THR A 368 6.98 -36.43 27.53
N THR A 369 8.01 -36.08 26.74
CA THR A 369 8.41 -36.51 25.38
C THR A 369 8.77 -38.01 25.32
N PRO A 370 8.59 -38.71 24.18
CA PRO A 370 9.76 -39.15 23.35
C PRO A 370 9.46 -39.26 21.82
N SER A 371 10.41 -38.94 20.93
CA SER A 371 11.40 -39.79 20.20
C SER A 371 10.95 -40.47 18.88
N ARG A 372 11.54 -39.93 17.80
CA ARG A 372 11.95 -40.42 16.47
C ARG A 372 11.99 -41.95 16.15
N GLU A 373 11.48 -42.31 14.96
CA GLU A 373 11.81 -43.52 14.18
C GLU A 373 11.95 -43.21 12.66
N GLU A 374 12.80 -43.98 11.96
CA GLU A 374 13.08 -43.88 10.51
C GLU A 374 12.14 -44.77 9.66
N PRO A 375 11.77 -44.41 8.41
CA PRO A 375 10.73 -45.13 7.68
C PRO A 375 11.25 -46.25 6.76
N SER A 376 10.53 -47.37 6.76
CA SER A 376 10.57 -48.46 5.76
C SER A 376 9.49 -48.27 4.67
N PRO A 377 9.63 -48.87 3.47
CA PRO A 377 8.70 -48.68 2.36
C PRO A 377 7.37 -49.44 2.52
N ASP A 378 6.29 -48.82 2.02
CA ASP A 378 4.89 -49.25 2.14
C ASP A 378 4.52 -50.36 1.13
N ILE A 379 3.65 -51.28 1.56
CA ILE A 379 3.24 -52.50 0.85
C ILE A 379 2.28 -52.18 -0.32
N GLU A 380 1.71 -50.98 -0.38
CA GLU A 380 0.77 -50.54 -1.42
C GLU A 380 1.40 -49.78 -2.60
N SER A 381 2.73 -49.65 -2.67
CA SER A 381 3.39 -48.92 -3.76
C SER A 381 3.66 -49.80 -4.99
N THR A 382 3.33 -49.29 -6.18
CA THR A 382 3.62 -49.95 -7.46
C THR A 382 5.08 -49.74 -7.85
N GLU A 383 5.73 -50.72 -8.50
CA GLU A 383 7.15 -50.64 -8.91
C GLU A 383 7.49 -49.38 -9.72
N ASP A 384 6.53 -48.82 -10.46
CA ASP A 384 6.72 -47.63 -11.31
C ASP A 384 6.69 -46.29 -10.55
N CYS A 385 6.11 -46.23 -9.33
CA CYS A 385 6.05 -45.02 -8.48
C CYS A 385 6.14 -45.41 -6.99
N PRO A 386 7.33 -45.75 -6.46
CA PRO A 386 7.49 -46.10 -5.05
C PRO A 386 7.24 -44.89 -4.15
N MET A 387 6.52 -45.11 -3.04
CA MET A 387 6.09 -44.10 -2.08
C MET A 387 6.44 -44.55 -0.65
N THR A 388 6.67 -43.60 0.26
CA THR A 388 6.74 -43.91 1.70
C THR A 388 5.37 -44.31 2.23
N ALA A 389 5.34 -44.96 3.39
CA ALA A 389 4.11 -45.10 4.16
C ALA A 389 3.56 -43.73 4.51
N TRP A 390 2.24 -43.66 4.68
CA TRP A 390 1.57 -42.51 5.25
C TRP A 390 2.11 -42.23 6.66
N GLU A 391 2.46 -40.96 6.90
CA GLU A 391 2.76 -40.48 8.24
C GLU A 391 1.49 -40.51 9.11
N GLU A 392 1.69 -40.38 10.43
CA GLU A 392 0.58 -40.27 11.36
C GLU A 392 -0.25 -39.02 11.05
N TRP A 393 -1.55 -39.09 11.35
CA TRP A 393 -2.43 -37.94 11.21
C TRP A 393 -1.96 -36.83 12.14
N LEU A 394 -1.79 -35.62 11.59
CA LEU A 394 -1.63 -34.42 12.40
C LEU A 394 -2.90 -34.18 13.24
N SER A 395 -2.76 -33.39 14.30
CA SER A 395 -3.86 -32.97 15.16
C SER A 395 -5.00 -32.32 14.36
N CYS A 396 -6.24 -32.46 14.84
CA CYS A 396 -7.41 -31.90 14.17
C CYS A 396 -7.32 -30.37 14.12
N GLU A 397 -7.37 -29.80 12.92
CA GLU A 397 -7.26 -28.36 12.70
C GLU A 397 -8.64 -27.78 12.38
N GLY A 398 -9.14 -26.88 13.23
CA GLY A 398 -10.47 -26.30 13.13
C GLY A 398 -10.80 -25.35 14.28
N GLU A 399 -11.95 -24.70 14.23
CA GLU A 399 -12.42 -23.82 15.29
C GLU A 399 -13.08 -24.62 16.42
N CYS A 400 -12.71 -24.32 17.66
CA CYS A 400 -13.34 -24.86 18.85
C CYS A 400 -14.67 -24.13 19.09
N ILE A 401 -15.80 -24.83 18.97
CA ILE A 401 -17.13 -24.25 19.19
C ILE A 401 -17.89 -25.13 20.18
N ASN A 402 -18.24 -24.59 21.36
CA ASN A 402 -18.90 -25.29 22.46
C ASN A 402 -18.13 -26.53 22.93
N GLY A 403 -16.81 -26.41 23.10
CA GLY A 403 -15.94 -27.49 23.59
C GLY A 403 -15.72 -28.65 22.59
N LYS A 404 -16.06 -28.44 21.32
CA LYS A 404 -15.86 -29.41 20.24
C LYS A 404 -15.16 -28.76 19.05
N LEU A 405 -14.00 -29.28 18.69
CA LEU A 405 -13.21 -28.86 17.54
C LEU A 405 -13.62 -29.71 16.36
N LYS A 406 -14.31 -29.07 15.42
CA LYS A 406 -14.72 -29.69 14.16
C LYS A 406 -13.88 -29.11 13.05
N GLY A 407 -13.13 -29.97 12.40
CA GLY A 407 -12.14 -29.54 11.43
C GLY A 407 -11.67 -30.68 10.56
N TYR A 408 -10.42 -30.60 10.17
CA TYR A 408 -9.79 -31.59 9.31
C TYR A 408 -8.44 -32.02 9.87
N GLN A 409 -8.15 -33.31 9.80
CA GLN A 409 -6.81 -33.84 10.04
C GLN A 409 -6.15 -34.06 8.68
N THR A 410 -4.85 -33.79 8.61
CA THR A 410 -4.05 -33.98 7.41
C THR A 410 -2.90 -34.93 7.71
N ARG A 411 -2.57 -35.82 6.77
CA ARG A 411 -1.34 -36.62 6.81
C ARG A 411 -0.63 -36.58 5.46
N PHE A 412 0.66 -36.88 5.48
CA PHE A 412 1.52 -36.80 4.30
C PHE A 412 2.22 -38.13 4.02
N ARG A 413 2.62 -38.34 2.77
CA ARG A 413 3.62 -39.35 2.38
C ARG A 413 4.44 -38.80 1.21
N TYR A 414 5.57 -39.41 0.91
CA TYR A 414 6.53 -38.84 -0.04
C TYR A 414 6.91 -39.84 -1.13
N HIS A 415 7.17 -39.33 -2.33
CA HIS A 415 7.71 -40.12 -3.43
C HIS A 415 9.16 -40.52 -3.16
N LEU A 416 9.50 -41.78 -3.43
CA LEU A 416 10.86 -42.29 -3.33
C LEU A 416 11.51 -42.25 -4.72
N VAL A 417 12.65 -41.57 -4.85
CA VAL A 417 13.47 -41.60 -6.07
C VAL A 417 14.87 -42.13 -5.72
N ASP A 418 15.19 -43.30 -6.25
CA ASP A 418 16.33 -44.15 -5.85
C ASP A 418 16.42 -44.37 -4.33
N GLY A 419 15.27 -44.61 -3.68
CA GLY A 419 15.21 -44.90 -2.24
C GLY A 419 15.31 -43.67 -1.33
N VAL A 420 15.32 -42.45 -1.88
CA VAL A 420 15.32 -41.19 -1.10
C VAL A 420 13.96 -40.52 -1.22
N ALA A 421 13.36 -40.14 -0.08
CA ALA A 421 12.08 -39.43 -0.04
C ALA A 421 12.25 -37.97 -0.49
N VAL A 422 11.64 -37.62 -1.62
CA VAL A 422 11.70 -36.28 -2.20
C VAL A 422 10.64 -35.39 -1.54
N GLY A 423 11.06 -34.23 -1.01
CA GLY A 423 10.18 -33.26 -0.34
C GLY A 423 10.07 -33.41 1.18
N LYS A 424 10.65 -34.46 1.78
CA LYS A 424 10.74 -34.62 3.24
C LYS A 424 11.98 -33.90 3.78
N TYR A 425 11.78 -32.91 4.64
CA TYR A 425 12.89 -32.20 5.30
C TYR A 425 13.66 -33.17 6.21
N ASN A 426 14.97 -33.32 5.96
CA ASN A 426 15.84 -34.18 6.76
C ASN A 426 16.99 -33.36 7.33
N GLU A 427 16.99 -33.18 8.66
CA GLU A 427 17.98 -32.37 9.38
C GLU A 427 19.43 -32.86 9.24
N ASN A 428 19.62 -34.13 8.87
CA ASN A 428 20.93 -34.78 8.84
C ASN A 428 21.63 -34.79 7.46
N ASN A 429 20.96 -34.35 6.38
CA ASN A 429 21.59 -34.27 5.06
C ASN A 429 21.06 -33.04 4.27
N PRO A 430 21.72 -31.86 4.40
CA PRO A 430 21.25 -30.61 3.81
C PRO A 430 21.55 -30.48 2.31
N SER A 431 22.14 -31.51 1.68
CA SER A 431 22.32 -31.55 0.23
C SER A 431 20.99 -31.95 -0.43
N TYR A 432 20.23 -30.94 -0.82
CA TYR A 432 19.04 -31.07 -1.67
C TYR A 432 19.48 -31.60 -3.05
N GLU A 433 19.63 -32.91 -3.20
CA GLU A 433 19.63 -33.50 -4.54
C GLU A 433 18.22 -33.33 -5.10
N GLU A 434 18.06 -32.42 -6.06
CA GLU A 434 16.81 -32.18 -6.80
C GLU A 434 16.46 -33.39 -7.67
N LYS A 435 16.07 -34.49 -7.05
CA LYS A 435 15.51 -35.64 -7.75
C LYS A 435 14.10 -35.28 -8.19
N ARG A 436 13.85 -35.39 -9.49
CA ARG A 436 12.55 -35.05 -10.07
C ARG A 436 11.63 -36.25 -10.03
N ILE A 437 10.45 -36.05 -9.46
CA ILE A 437 9.36 -37.03 -9.49
C ILE A 437 8.76 -36.98 -10.90
N PRO A 438 8.59 -38.13 -11.58
CA PRO A 438 7.89 -38.16 -12.85
C PRO A 438 6.49 -37.53 -12.73
N GLN A 439 6.14 -36.65 -13.65
CA GLN A 439 4.88 -35.92 -13.61
C GLN A 439 3.65 -36.84 -13.49
N TYR A 440 3.71 -38.01 -14.15
CA TYR A 440 2.66 -39.01 -14.06
C TYR A 440 2.45 -39.54 -12.63
N CYS A 441 3.51 -39.67 -11.82
CA CYS A 441 3.38 -40.10 -10.42
C CYS A 441 2.69 -39.02 -9.58
N VAL A 442 3.05 -37.75 -9.79
CA VAL A 442 2.43 -36.61 -9.10
C VAL A 442 0.94 -36.49 -9.43
N ASP A 443 0.57 -36.71 -10.70
CA ASP A 443 -0.80 -36.53 -11.15
C ASP A 443 -1.73 -37.68 -10.71
N ASN A 444 -1.19 -38.89 -10.47
CA ASN A 444 -1.99 -40.09 -10.19
C ASN A 444 -1.91 -40.60 -8.75
N TYR A 445 -0.92 -40.17 -7.95
CA TYR A 445 -0.75 -40.64 -6.57
C TYR A 445 -0.75 -39.44 -5.62
N LEU A 446 -1.76 -39.38 -4.77
CA LEU A 446 -1.86 -38.34 -3.75
C LEU A 446 -0.76 -38.52 -2.68
N ASP A 447 -0.06 -37.43 -2.40
CA ASP A 447 0.98 -37.27 -1.38
C ASP A 447 0.44 -36.59 -0.10
N ILE A 448 -0.77 -36.03 -0.17
CA ILE A 448 -1.51 -35.46 0.94
C ILE A 448 -2.91 -36.08 1.04
N GLU A 449 -3.32 -36.40 2.26
CA GLU A 449 -4.69 -36.85 2.53
C GLU A 449 -5.28 -36.02 3.67
N THR A 450 -6.54 -35.65 3.51
CA THR A 450 -7.29 -34.87 4.50
C THR A 450 -8.60 -35.59 4.81
N LYS A 451 -8.96 -35.68 6.09
CA LYS A 451 -10.24 -36.24 6.54
C LYS A 451 -10.89 -35.33 7.58
N ASN A 452 -12.22 -35.40 7.65
CA ASN A 452 -12.97 -34.71 8.70
C ASN A 452 -12.64 -35.32 10.07
N CYS A 453 -12.51 -34.48 11.08
CA CYS A 453 -12.28 -34.89 12.46
C CYS A 453 -13.18 -34.08 13.40
N GLU A 454 -13.52 -34.71 14.52
CA GLU A 454 -14.20 -34.08 15.65
C GLU A 454 -13.43 -34.47 16.90
N GLU A 455 -12.75 -33.51 17.51
CA GLU A 455 -12.01 -33.66 18.76
C GLU A 455 -12.64 -32.80 19.84
N THR A 456 -12.46 -33.19 21.10
CA THR A 456 -12.83 -32.32 22.23
C THR A 456 -11.73 -31.28 22.41
N CYS A 457 -12.11 -30.01 22.44
CA CYS A 457 -11.22 -28.90 22.70
C CYS A 457 -11.72 -28.15 23.92
N GLU A 458 -10.81 -27.53 24.65
CA GLU A 458 -11.17 -26.62 25.73
C GLU A 458 -11.20 -25.21 25.14
N GLU A 459 -12.25 -24.44 25.40
CA GLU A 459 -12.28 -23.02 25.05
C GLU A 459 -11.29 -22.29 25.96
N GLU A 460 -10.20 -21.78 25.40
CA GLU A 460 -9.23 -20.98 26.15
C GLU A 460 -9.87 -19.64 26.56
N GLU A 461 -10.07 -19.42 27.86
CA GLU A 461 -10.36 -18.10 28.40
C GLU A 461 -9.11 -17.20 28.29
N GLU A 462 -9.31 -15.98 27.77
CA GLU A 462 -8.28 -14.93 27.72
C GLU A 462 -7.73 -14.61 29.13
N VAL A 463 -6.50 -15.03 29.42
CA VAL A 463 -5.73 -14.46 30.54
C VAL A 463 -5.00 -13.22 30.02
N SER A 464 -5.51 -12.06 30.44
CA SER A 464 -4.81 -10.78 30.34
C SER A 464 -3.44 -10.86 31.04
N ALA A 465 -2.38 -10.50 30.32
CA ALA A 465 -1.07 -10.27 30.87
C ALA A 465 -1.07 -9.03 31.77
N ASN A 466 -0.60 -9.18 33.02
CA ASN A 466 -0.14 -8.04 33.80
C ASN A 466 1.11 -8.42 34.61
N ARG A 467 2.29 -7.97 34.12
CA ARG A 467 3.51 -7.53 34.86
C ARG A 467 4.73 -7.64 33.92
N ARG A 468 5.45 -6.56 33.61
CA ARG A 468 6.36 -5.73 34.45
C ARG A 468 7.48 -6.52 35.15
N ILE A 469 8.70 -6.23 34.64
CA ILE A 469 9.99 -6.01 35.33
C ILE A 469 10.55 -7.21 36.10
N TRP A 470 11.59 -7.86 35.54
CA TRP A 470 13.01 -7.58 35.83
C TRP A 470 13.84 -7.70 34.54
#